data_AF-A0A1G7RT13-F1
#
_entry.id   AF-A0A1G7RT13-F1
#
_cell.length_a   1.000
_cell.length_b   1.000
_cell.length_c   1.000
_cell.angle_alpha   90.00
_cell.angle_beta   90.00
_cell.angle_gamma   90.00
#
_symmetry.space_group_name_H-M   'P 1'
#
loop_
_entity.id
_entity.type
_entity.pdbx_description
1 polymer ?
#
loop_
_entity_poly.entity_id
_entity_poly.type
_entity_poly.pdbx_seq_one_letter_code
_entity_poly.pdbx_strand_id
1 'polypeptide(L)'
;MKTLRQFSLAILVLFHFGCVKTQFAEPTSNGSDNLKAKLTSNAAALAGDPTDGNINYFGRWDFNNPAEYASYWGGAYFRVNFTGTTVKIKVGYPTHYYAKIDNGPWISYYNASGTINLTPTPLSNGTHTLSVAQGKDYDYVFKFQGLVLDAGATTSAPSTFTELIEWIGDSITCGYTDEQANVSGYGWVCSEQLLHTEHTQIAYPGIRLVSGDNGPGMDVQYFKLQNPSFNTAPAWDFTRYTPKVIVINLGTNDNGHVPENQFRDSYITFLTNIRTKFPNVEIFVMRTFNGYLVTPTVAAVNARIAAGDNKVHYIDTNGWLTNADYTDGLHPSVAGNIKAANLLQPILQPYVTGTANSGVTFYQDINYGGAASQVLPVGNYTLAQLAARGMPNDWASSVKVPAGRTLIMYADDNFSGTSWTRTGDTPNFTTLSPNANDLVSSVRVQ
;
A
#
# COMPACT_ATOMS: atom_id res chain seq x y z
N MET A 1 -56.51 -35.41 -17.39
CA MET A 1 -56.34 -36.73 -16.73
C MET A 1 -54.83 -37.04 -16.86
N LYS A 2 -53.99 -37.29 -15.84
CA LYS A 2 -54.05 -38.25 -14.70
C LYS A 2 -54.29 -39.68 -15.24
N THR A 3 -53.44 -40.71 -15.05
CA THR A 3 -52.26 -40.98 -14.17
C THR A 3 -51.12 -41.68 -14.98
N LEU A 4 -49.81 -41.67 -14.62
CA LEU A 4 -49.10 -42.39 -13.53
C LEU A 4 -49.29 -43.95 -13.58
N ARG A 5 -48.29 -44.84 -13.35
CA ARG A 5 -46.89 -44.72 -12.82
C ARG A 5 -46.04 -46.01 -13.04
N GLN A 6 -44.72 -45.93 -12.75
CA GLN A 6 -43.68 -46.97 -12.43
C GLN A 6 -42.54 -47.12 -13.47
N PHE A 7 -41.23 -46.99 -13.15
CA PHE A 7 -40.34 -47.61 -12.13
C PHE A 7 -40.00 -49.09 -12.48
N SER A 8 -38.76 -49.58 -12.57
CA SER A 8 -37.38 -49.02 -12.42
C SER A 8 -36.45 -49.70 -13.47
N LEU A 9 -35.10 -49.72 -13.48
CA LEU A 9 -33.98 -49.33 -12.60
C LEU A 9 -32.69 -49.12 -13.45
N ALA A 10 -31.55 -48.69 -12.88
CA ALA A 10 -30.24 -48.66 -13.55
C ALA A 10 -29.13 -49.33 -12.70
N ILE A 11 -28.15 -49.99 -13.35
CA ILE A 11 -27.03 -50.70 -12.70
C ILE A 11 -25.69 -50.07 -13.10
N LEU A 12 -24.79 -49.95 -12.12
CA LEU A 12 -23.44 -49.40 -12.23
C LEU A 12 -22.45 -50.49 -12.68
N VAL A 13 -21.50 -50.14 -13.57
CA VAL A 13 -20.31 -50.96 -13.85
C VAL A 13 -19.07 -50.07 -13.80
N LEU A 14 -18.10 -50.43 -12.95
CA LEU A 14 -16.81 -49.77 -12.87
C LEU A 14 -15.83 -50.40 -13.87
N PHE A 15 -14.92 -49.60 -14.41
CA PHE A 15 -13.58 -50.06 -14.77
C PHE A 15 -12.53 -49.13 -14.14
N HIS A 16 -11.51 -49.73 -13.52
CA HIS A 16 -10.36 -49.00 -12.98
C HIS A 16 -9.32 -48.76 -14.08
N PHE A 17 -8.70 -47.58 -14.07
CA PHE A 17 -7.31 -47.40 -14.49
C PHE A 17 -6.57 -46.63 -13.40
N GLY A 18 -5.46 -47.18 -12.92
CA GLY A 18 -4.67 -46.57 -11.85
C GLY A 18 -3.78 -45.44 -12.38
N CYS A 19 -3.76 -44.31 -11.68
CA CYS A 19 -2.82 -43.23 -11.97
C CYS A 19 -1.50 -43.46 -11.21
N VAL A 20 -0.37 -43.33 -11.90
CA VAL A 20 0.97 -43.57 -11.34
C VAL A 20 1.43 -42.36 -10.54
N LYS A 21 1.97 -42.57 -9.34
CA LYS A 21 2.68 -41.53 -8.58
C LYS A 21 3.95 -41.09 -9.33
N THR A 22 3.96 -39.87 -9.86
CA THR A 22 5.22 -39.15 -10.08
C THR A 22 5.70 -38.54 -8.76
N GLN A 23 7.01 -38.54 -8.54
CA GLN A 23 7.62 -37.86 -7.39
C GLN A 23 7.65 -36.35 -7.68
N PHE A 24 7.17 -35.55 -6.73
CA PHE A 24 7.56 -34.14 -6.67
C PHE A 24 8.96 -34.07 -6.06
N ALA A 25 9.90 -33.48 -6.81
CA ALA A 25 11.17 -33.05 -6.25
C ALA A 25 10.95 -31.73 -5.48
N GLU A 26 11.61 -31.56 -4.34
CA GLU A 26 11.51 -30.31 -3.58
C GLU A 26 12.29 -29.17 -4.27
N PRO A 27 11.74 -27.94 -4.32
CA PRO A 27 12.49 -26.78 -4.76
C PRO A 27 13.44 -26.34 -3.64
N THR A 28 14.73 -26.65 -3.78
CA THR A 28 15.78 -26.14 -2.87
C THR A 28 15.79 -24.62 -2.83
N SER A 29 15.72 -24.05 -1.62
CA SER A 29 15.72 -22.60 -1.42
C SER A 29 17.06 -21.97 -1.83
N ASN A 30 17.02 -21.06 -2.81
CA ASN A 30 18.00 -19.99 -2.96
C ASN A 30 17.24 -18.68 -3.17
N GLY A 31 17.59 -17.65 -2.41
CA GLY A 31 16.94 -16.33 -2.46
C GLY A 31 17.48 -15.40 -3.54
N SER A 32 16.87 -14.22 -3.64
CA SER A 32 17.35 -13.00 -4.33
C SER A 32 17.81 -13.12 -5.79
N ASP A 33 16.90 -12.87 -6.75
CA ASP A 33 17.12 -11.86 -7.83
C ASP A 33 15.83 -11.44 -8.62
N ASN A 34 14.62 -11.60 -8.06
CA ASN A 34 13.35 -11.44 -8.80
C ASN A 34 12.86 -9.98 -8.99
N LEU A 35 13.74 -9.06 -9.42
CA LEU A 35 13.39 -7.66 -9.75
C LEU A 35 13.92 -7.17 -11.12
N LYS A 36 14.31 -8.09 -12.01
CA LYS A 36 14.90 -7.73 -13.32
C LYS A 36 14.10 -8.26 -14.50
N ALA A 37 13.29 -7.38 -15.10
CA ALA A 37 12.65 -7.64 -16.40
C ALA A 37 13.71 -7.72 -17.50
N LYS A 38 14.12 -8.95 -17.85
CA LYS A 38 15.27 -9.21 -18.74
C LYS A 38 14.92 -8.99 -20.22
N LEU A 39 14.90 -7.73 -20.65
CA LEU A 39 14.81 -7.35 -22.06
C LEU A 39 16.06 -7.81 -22.83
N THR A 40 15.87 -8.47 -23.98
CA THR A 40 16.95 -8.96 -24.84
C THR A 40 17.06 -8.11 -26.10
N SER A 41 17.99 -7.16 -26.12
CA SER A 41 18.50 -6.50 -27.32
C SER A 41 20.02 -6.54 -27.33
N ASN A 42 20.63 -6.88 -28.47
CA ASN A 42 22.07 -7.14 -28.57
C ASN A 42 22.92 -5.87 -28.80
N ALA A 43 22.59 -4.81 -28.07
CA ALA A 43 23.44 -3.63 -27.91
C ALA A 43 23.34 -3.19 -26.45
N ALA A 44 24.48 -2.94 -25.80
CA ALA A 44 24.45 -2.29 -24.49
C ALA A 44 23.91 -0.86 -24.68
N ALA A 45 22.87 -0.52 -23.90
CA ALA A 45 22.35 0.84 -23.85
C ALA A 45 23.46 1.81 -23.40
N LEU A 46 23.42 3.06 -23.87
CA LEU A 46 24.39 4.07 -23.43
C LEU A 46 24.08 4.47 -21.99
N ALA A 47 25.11 4.89 -21.25
CA ALA A 47 24.98 5.33 -19.87
C ALA A 47 24.02 6.52 -19.78
N GLY A 48 22.86 6.31 -19.14
CA GLY A 48 21.78 7.29 -19.05
C GLY A 48 20.67 7.19 -20.11
N ASP A 49 20.72 6.30 -21.11
CA ASP A 49 19.56 6.01 -21.98
C ASP A 49 18.37 5.50 -21.14
N PRO A 50 17.10 5.65 -21.60
CA PRO A 50 15.96 5.02 -20.91
C PRO A 50 16.14 3.52 -20.67
N THR A 51 16.75 2.82 -21.63
CA THR A 51 17.07 1.39 -21.61
C THR A 51 18.31 1.02 -20.78
N ASP A 52 18.98 1.96 -20.11
CA ASP A 52 20.13 1.70 -19.24
C ASP A 52 19.72 0.85 -18.04
N GLY A 53 20.24 -0.38 -17.97
CA GLY A 53 19.97 -1.36 -16.91
C GLY A 53 20.49 -0.97 -15.51
N ASN A 54 21.13 0.20 -15.37
CA ASN A 54 21.48 0.79 -14.08
C ASN A 54 20.40 1.75 -13.54
N ILE A 55 19.42 2.14 -14.35
CA ILE A 55 18.31 3.00 -13.91
C ILE A 55 17.23 2.12 -13.30
N ASN A 56 17.03 2.24 -11.99
CA ASN A 56 15.97 1.56 -11.26
C ASN A 56 14.70 2.41 -11.30
N TYR A 57 13.64 1.88 -11.91
CA TYR A 57 12.34 2.55 -12.08
C TYR A 57 11.29 2.02 -11.08
N PHE A 58 10.53 2.92 -10.47
CA PHE A 58 9.54 2.65 -9.44
C PHE A 58 8.23 3.38 -9.74
N GLY A 59 7.09 2.77 -9.38
CA GLY A 59 5.77 3.20 -9.87
C GLY A 59 5.39 2.49 -11.17
N ARG A 60 4.37 3.02 -11.87
CA ARG A 60 3.86 2.42 -13.11
C ARG A 60 4.40 3.14 -14.35
N TRP A 61 5.33 2.47 -15.00
CA TRP A 61 6.00 2.95 -16.20
C TRP A 61 5.57 2.15 -17.44
N ASP A 62 5.37 2.86 -18.54
CA ASP A 62 5.29 2.34 -19.89
C ASP A 62 6.70 2.26 -20.48
N PHE A 63 7.06 1.04 -20.89
CA PHE A 63 8.37 0.68 -21.43
C PHE A 63 8.34 0.39 -22.94
N ASN A 64 7.21 0.63 -23.63
CA ASN A 64 7.00 0.24 -25.03
C ASN A 64 7.84 1.06 -26.03
N ASN A 65 8.31 2.25 -25.66
CA ASN A 65 9.19 3.08 -26.49
C ASN A 65 10.60 3.17 -25.85
N PRO A 66 11.62 2.49 -26.39
CA PRO A 66 12.97 2.50 -25.80
C PRO A 66 13.68 3.86 -25.85
N ALA A 67 13.15 4.85 -26.58
CA ALA A 67 13.68 6.22 -26.61
C ALA A 67 12.94 7.18 -25.66
N GLU A 68 11.83 6.75 -25.04
CA GLU A 68 11.01 7.56 -24.15
C GLU A 68 10.15 6.67 -23.24
N TYR A 69 10.56 6.49 -21.98
CA TYR A 69 9.73 5.80 -20.98
C TYR A 69 8.80 6.80 -20.30
N ALA A 70 7.55 6.38 -20.09
CA ALA A 70 6.49 7.27 -19.62
C ALA A 70 5.83 6.77 -18.34
N SER A 71 5.61 7.64 -17.37
CA SER A 71 4.70 7.40 -16.25
C SER A 71 3.45 8.25 -16.38
N TYR A 72 2.37 7.72 -15.82
CA TYR A 72 1.00 8.25 -15.89
C TYR A 72 0.36 8.42 -14.51
N TRP A 73 1.12 8.25 -13.42
CA TRP A 73 0.63 8.33 -12.04
C TRP A 73 1.63 9.13 -11.19
N GLY A 74 1.13 10.08 -10.40
CA GLY A 74 1.97 10.90 -9.52
C GLY A 74 2.72 10.05 -8.50
N GLY A 75 4.01 10.35 -8.28
CA GLY A 75 4.87 9.61 -7.34
C GLY A 75 5.57 8.39 -7.93
N ALA A 76 5.50 8.15 -9.25
CA ALA A 76 6.49 7.31 -9.92
C ALA A 76 7.87 7.99 -9.89
N TYR A 77 8.96 7.23 -9.71
CA TYR A 77 10.32 7.77 -9.62
C TYR A 77 11.34 6.85 -10.27
N PHE A 78 12.56 7.37 -10.50
CA PHE A 78 13.72 6.54 -10.84
C PHE A 78 14.96 6.96 -10.05
N ARG A 79 15.91 6.03 -9.94
CA ARG A 79 17.20 6.20 -9.25
C ARG A 79 18.33 5.66 -10.13
N VAL A 80 19.44 6.38 -10.21
CA VAL A 80 20.67 5.92 -10.89
C VAL A 80 21.91 6.58 -10.26
N ASN A 81 23.03 5.87 -10.13
CA ASN A 81 24.31 6.51 -9.84
C ASN A 81 25.02 6.87 -11.15
N PHE A 82 25.69 8.02 -11.20
CA PHE A 82 26.51 8.46 -12.33
C PHE A 82 27.89 8.92 -11.88
N THR A 83 28.91 8.78 -12.73
CA THR A 83 30.25 9.34 -12.49
C THR A 83 30.42 10.72 -13.11
N GLY A 84 31.29 11.55 -12.56
CA GLY A 84 31.73 12.81 -13.18
C GLY A 84 31.41 14.03 -12.33
N THR A 85 31.03 15.12 -12.99
CA THR A 85 30.79 16.45 -12.41
C THR A 85 29.45 17.07 -12.82
N THR A 86 28.88 16.70 -13.97
CA THR A 86 27.57 17.21 -14.43
C THR A 86 26.59 16.13 -14.87
N VAL A 87 25.29 16.41 -14.66
CA VAL A 87 24.17 15.62 -15.18
C VAL A 87 23.02 16.53 -15.61
N LYS A 88 22.42 16.19 -16.75
CA LYS A 88 21.23 16.83 -17.30
C LYS A 88 20.17 15.76 -17.54
N ILE A 89 18.90 16.09 -17.35
CA ILE A 89 17.78 15.22 -17.72
C ILE A 89 17.17 15.68 -19.04
N LYS A 90 16.74 14.73 -19.88
CA LYS A 90 15.99 14.99 -21.10
C LYS A 90 14.56 14.51 -20.93
N VAL A 91 13.59 15.37 -21.20
CA VAL A 91 12.15 15.08 -21.08
C VAL A 91 11.35 15.46 -22.33
N GLY A 92 10.45 14.58 -22.73
CA GLY A 92 9.73 14.62 -24.02
C GLY A 92 8.40 15.37 -24.02
N TYR A 93 7.97 15.84 -22.86
CA TYR A 93 6.70 16.53 -22.63
C TYR A 93 6.91 17.58 -21.53
N PRO A 94 6.16 18.70 -21.48
CA PRO A 94 6.22 19.65 -20.38
C PRO A 94 5.78 18.98 -19.07
N THR A 95 6.74 18.49 -18.29
CA THR A 95 6.51 17.67 -17.10
C THR A 95 6.82 18.46 -15.83
N HIS A 96 6.14 18.13 -14.75
CA HIS A 96 6.48 18.57 -13.40
C HIS A 96 7.22 17.42 -12.68
N TYR A 97 8.43 17.67 -12.16
CA TYR A 97 9.21 16.67 -11.44
C TYR A 97 10.09 17.29 -10.35
N TYR A 98 10.46 16.48 -9.36
CA TYR A 98 11.45 16.82 -8.35
C TYR A 98 12.73 16.02 -8.62
N ALA A 99 13.90 16.64 -8.55
CA ALA A 99 15.18 15.94 -8.66
C ALA A 99 16.04 16.18 -7.40
N LYS A 100 16.81 15.17 -7.01
CA LYS A 100 17.74 15.20 -5.88
C LYS A 100 19.07 14.58 -6.29
N ILE A 101 20.16 15.26 -5.95
CA ILE A 101 21.54 14.79 -6.08
C ILE A 101 22.07 14.44 -4.69
N ASP A 102 22.68 13.26 -4.55
CA ASP A 102 23.29 12.74 -3.32
C ASP A 102 22.36 12.88 -2.09
N ASN A 103 22.85 13.54 -1.05
CA ASN A 103 22.09 13.90 0.16
C ASN A 103 21.59 15.36 0.14
N GLY A 104 21.56 16.00 -1.03
CA GLY A 104 21.03 17.35 -1.21
C GLY A 104 19.51 17.44 -1.04
N PRO A 105 18.96 18.67 -1.09
CA PRO A 105 17.51 18.88 -1.09
C PRO A 105 16.88 18.38 -2.39
N TRP A 106 15.57 18.15 -2.36
CA TRP A 106 14.76 18.05 -3.57
C TRP A 106 14.61 19.42 -4.22
N ILE A 107 14.85 19.51 -5.53
CA ILE A 107 14.67 20.70 -6.35
C ILE A 107 13.49 20.47 -7.31
N SER A 108 12.52 21.38 -7.29
CA SER A 108 11.31 21.30 -8.13
C SER A 108 11.54 21.89 -9.51
N TYR A 109 11.10 21.19 -10.54
CA TYR A 109 11.09 21.62 -11.94
C TYR A 109 9.64 21.58 -12.44
N TYR A 110 9.10 22.74 -12.83
CA TYR A 110 7.70 22.91 -13.25
C TYR A 110 7.63 23.15 -14.76
N ASN A 111 6.66 22.53 -15.45
CA ASN A 111 6.44 22.68 -16.90
C ASN A 111 7.71 22.48 -17.75
N ALA A 112 8.60 21.59 -17.31
CA ALA A 112 9.95 21.43 -17.85
C ALA A 112 9.94 20.54 -19.11
N SER A 113 10.62 20.97 -20.17
CA SER A 113 10.66 20.30 -21.48
C SER A 113 12.06 20.37 -22.10
N GLY A 114 12.43 19.40 -22.94
CA GLY A 114 13.75 19.36 -23.58
C GLY A 114 14.84 18.89 -22.63
N THR A 115 16.03 19.51 -22.66
CA THR A 115 17.18 19.13 -21.82
C THR A 115 17.42 20.14 -20.70
N ILE A 116 17.25 19.72 -19.45
CA ILE A 116 17.39 20.54 -18.25
C ILE A 116 18.69 20.18 -17.52
N ASN A 117 19.53 21.16 -17.22
CA ASN A 117 20.72 20.94 -16.39
C ASN A 117 20.35 20.84 -14.91
N LEU A 118 20.64 19.70 -14.28
CA LEU A 118 20.40 19.49 -12.85
C LEU A 118 21.59 19.97 -11.99
N THR A 119 22.76 20.11 -12.59
CA THR A 119 24.01 20.60 -11.98
C THR A 119 24.46 21.90 -12.68
N PRO A 120 23.79 23.04 -12.44
CA PRO A 120 24.20 24.34 -12.99
C PRO A 120 25.57 24.79 -12.46
N THR A 121 25.89 24.43 -11.22
CA THR A 121 27.26 24.41 -10.69
C THR A 121 27.76 22.96 -10.78
N PRO A 122 28.96 22.70 -11.35
CA PRO A 122 29.54 21.36 -11.38
C PRO A 122 29.81 20.82 -9.98
N LEU A 123 29.66 19.51 -9.83
CA LEU A 123 29.99 18.75 -8.62
C LEU A 123 31.50 18.49 -8.53
N SER A 124 31.97 18.07 -7.36
CA SER A 124 33.31 17.49 -7.21
C SER A 124 33.41 16.16 -7.95
N ASN A 125 34.39 15.99 -8.85
CA ASN A 125 34.50 14.78 -9.67
C ASN A 125 34.50 13.48 -8.82
N GLY A 126 33.46 12.66 -8.99
CA GLY A 126 33.25 11.47 -8.17
C GLY A 126 32.20 10.52 -8.75
N THR A 127 31.50 9.82 -7.86
CA THR A 127 30.26 9.08 -8.17
C THR A 127 29.14 9.66 -7.33
N HIS A 128 28.02 9.96 -7.97
CA HIS A 128 26.88 10.68 -7.40
C HIS A 128 25.59 9.90 -7.61
N THR A 129 24.64 10.01 -6.68
CA THR A 129 23.29 9.43 -6.83
C THR A 129 22.34 10.49 -7.37
N LEU A 130 21.67 10.20 -8.49
CA LEU A 130 20.51 10.94 -8.96
C LEU A 130 19.23 10.20 -8.58
N SER A 131 18.29 10.90 -7.97
CA SER A 131 16.89 10.46 -7.84
C SER A 131 15.97 11.49 -8.50
N VAL A 132 14.99 11.04 -9.29
CA VAL A 132 13.99 11.90 -9.91
C VAL A 132 12.60 11.33 -9.67
N ALA A 133 11.72 12.11 -9.04
CA ALA A 133 10.34 11.74 -8.77
C ALA A 133 9.38 12.59 -9.61
N GLN A 134 8.37 11.96 -10.19
CA GLN A 134 7.29 12.65 -10.87
C GLN A 134 6.56 13.56 -9.88
N GLY A 135 6.37 14.81 -10.28
CA GLY A 135 5.78 15.84 -9.45
C GLY A 135 4.27 15.90 -9.54
N LYS A 136 3.72 17.04 -9.12
CA LYS A 136 2.31 17.38 -9.25
C LYS A 136 2.07 18.15 -10.55
N ASP A 137 1.41 17.48 -11.49
CA ASP A 137 0.77 18.05 -12.69
C ASP A 137 -0.67 17.50 -12.80
N TYR A 138 -1.56 18.19 -13.53
CA TYR A 138 -2.96 17.74 -13.65
C TYR A 138 -3.13 16.53 -14.58
N ASP A 139 -2.25 16.40 -15.59
CA ASP A 139 -2.27 15.30 -16.54
C ASP A 139 -1.62 14.02 -15.96
N TYR A 140 -0.79 14.19 -14.92
CA TYR A 140 0.14 13.21 -14.35
C TYR A 140 0.98 12.50 -15.40
N VAL A 141 1.61 13.24 -16.33
CA VAL A 141 2.47 12.68 -17.40
C VAL A 141 3.94 13.03 -17.18
N PHE A 142 4.78 12.02 -16.90
CA PHE A 142 6.24 12.15 -16.94
C PHE A 142 6.82 11.37 -18.10
N LYS A 143 7.55 12.06 -18.99
CA LYS A 143 8.18 11.48 -20.17
C LYS A 143 9.71 11.57 -20.11
N PHE A 144 10.37 10.50 -19.69
CA PHE A 144 11.83 10.43 -19.57
C PHE A 144 12.49 9.96 -20.87
N GLN A 145 13.36 10.80 -21.45
CA GLN A 145 14.11 10.53 -22.68
C GLN A 145 15.62 10.35 -22.43
N GLY A 146 16.01 9.98 -21.21
CA GLY A 146 17.40 9.73 -20.83
C GLY A 146 18.09 10.91 -20.11
N LEU A 147 19.35 10.69 -19.77
CA LEU A 147 20.27 11.66 -19.19
C LEU A 147 21.33 12.10 -20.20
N VAL A 148 21.94 13.25 -19.95
CA VAL A 148 23.19 13.67 -20.60
C VAL A 148 24.24 13.84 -19.51
N LEU A 149 25.29 13.03 -19.58
CA LEU A 149 26.41 12.99 -18.63
C LEU A 149 27.67 13.62 -19.24
N ASP A 150 28.71 13.77 -18.42
CA ASP A 150 30.04 14.17 -18.90
C ASP A 150 30.66 13.14 -19.88
N ALA A 151 31.56 13.59 -20.75
CA ALA A 151 32.17 12.72 -21.76
C ALA A 151 33.01 11.60 -21.12
N GLY A 152 32.64 10.34 -21.37
CA GLY A 152 33.29 9.17 -20.77
C GLY A 152 32.75 8.79 -19.38
N ALA A 153 31.71 9.47 -18.88
CA ALA A 153 31.01 9.07 -17.68
C ALA A 153 30.28 7.72 -17.86
N THR A 154 30.10 7.00 -16.75
CA THR A 154 29.33 5.75 -16.67
C THR A 154 28.24 5.86 -15.61
N THR A 155 27.29 4.94 -15.68
CA THR A 155 26.24 4.72 -14.68
C THR A 155 26.51 3.46 -13.87
N SER A 156 25.91 3.38 -12.68
CA SER A 156 25.83 2.16 -11.88
C SER A 156 24.50 2.08 -11.12
N ALA A 157 24.02 0.87 -10.85
CA ALA A 157 22.80 0.69 -10.07
C ALA A 157 22.97 1.23 -8.64
N PRO A 158 22.05 2.08 -8.15
CA PRO A 158 22.05 2.58 -6.77
C PRO A 158 21.60 1.48 -5.80
N SER A 159 21.90 1.68 -4.51
CA SER A 159 21.28 0.89 -3.45
C SER A 159 19.77 1.12 -3.43
N THR A 160 18.99 0.04 -3.49
CA THR A 160 17.54 0.07 -3.33
C THR A 160 17.14 -0.66 -2.05
N PHE A 161 15.96 -0.34 -1.52
CA PHE A 161 15.36 -1.17 -0.49
C PHE A 161 14.79 -2.47 -1.09
N THR A 162 14.60 -3.49 -0.25
CA THR A 162 14.19 -4.84 -0.70
C THR A 162 12.68 -5.08 -0.68
N GLU A 163 11.95 -4.26 0.08
CA GLU A 163 10.51 -4.36 0.29
C GLU A 163 9.82 -3.14 -0.34
N LEU A 164 8.58 -3.33 -0.81
CA LEU A 164 7.82 -2.30 -1.52
C LEU A 164 6.43 -2.10 -0.88
N ILE A 165 6.02 -0.84 -0.68
CA ILE A 165 4.66 -0.47 -0.25
C ILE A 165 3.90 0.19 -1.41
N GLU A 166 2.69 -0.27 -1.71
CA GLU A 166 1.82 0.37 -2.72
C GLU A 166 0.71 1.18 -2.03
N TRP A 167 0.67 2.48 -2.31
CA TRP A 167 -0.30 3.43 -1.78
C TRP A 167 -1.40 3.69 -2.81
N ILE A 168 -2.65 3.47 -2.45
CA ILE A 168 -3.83 3.65 -3.31
C ILE A 168 -4.72 4.74 -2.71
N GLY A 169 -5.11 5.75 -3.48
CA GLY A 169 -5.98 6.79 -2.93
C GLY A 169 -6.38 7.93 -3.84
N ASP A 170 -6.83 9.01 -3.20
CA ASP A 170 -7.31 10.24 -3.86
C ASP A 170 -6.31 11.41 -3.73
N SER A 171 -6.80 12.66 -3.84
CA SER A 171 -6.03 13.90 -3.69
C SER A 171 -5.25 13.99 -2.36
N ILE A 172 -5.74 13.36 -1.29
CA ILE A 172 -5.03 13.30 0.00
C ILE A 172 -3.75 12.46 -0.15
N THR A 173 -3.79 11.38 -0.94
CA THR A 173 -2.65 10.51 -1.20
C THR A 173 -1.67 11.13 -2.19
N CYS A 174 -2.16 11.87 -3.20
CA CYS A 174 -1.31 12.68 -4.08
C CYS A 174 -0.60 13.86 -3.38
N GLY A 175 -0.91 14.16 -2.12
CA GLY A 175 -0.46 15.39 -1.46
C GLY A 175 -0.94 16.66 -2.19
N TYR A 176 -2.21 16.72 -2.58
CA TYR A 176 -2.72 17.71 -3.55
C TYR A 176 -2.46 19.19 -3.19
N THR A 177 -2.36 19.55 -1.91
CA THR A 177 -2.03 20.92 -1.46
C THR A 177 -0.59 21.09 -0.96
N ASP A 178 0.22 20.04 -1.05
CA ASP A 178 1.64 20.06 -0.70
C ASP A 178 2.47 20.68 -1.86
N GLU A 179 3.41 21.56 -1.53
CA GLU A 179 4.34 22.17 -2.50
C GLU A 179 5.45 21.19 -2.92
N GLN A 180 5.76 20.22 -2.05
CA GLN A 180 6.66 19.09 -2.29
C GLN A 180 5.87 17.77 -2.37
N ALA A 181 4.64 17.85 -2.91
CA ALA A 181 3.79 16.72 -3.26
C ALA A 181 4.57 15.55 -3.87
N ASN A 182 4.13 14.32 -3.58
CA ASN A 182 4.83 13.07 -3.88
C ASN A 182 6.20 12.87 -3.20
N VAL A 183 6.92 13.88 -2.67
CA VAL A 183 8.19 13.67 -1.92
C VAL A 183 8.14 14.04 -0.43
N SER A 184 7.12 14.78 0.01
CA SER A 184 6.74 14.98 1.42
C SER A 184 5.34 14.44 1.77
N GLY A 185 4.61 13.88 0.79
CA GLY A 185 3.34 13.19 1.03
C GLY A 185 3.48 11.99 1.98
N TYR A 186 2.46 11.69 2.77
CA TYR A 186 2.55 10.72 3.88
C TYR A 186 3.02 9.32 3.45
N GLY A 187 2.65 8.88 2.24
CA GLY A 187 3.09 7.60 1.67
C GLY A 187 4.59 7.55 1.39
N TRP A 188 5.14 8.58 0.74
CA TRP A 188 6.58 8.72 0.49
C TRP A 188 7.36 8.82 1.81
N VAL A 189 6.93 9.68 2.75
CA VAL A 189 7.60 9.86 4.05
C VAL A 189 7.60 8.55 4.84
N CYS A 190 6.46 7.85 4.91
CA CYS A 190 6.37 6.58 5.63
C CYS A 190 7.27 5.51 5.01
N SER A 191 7.27 5.38 3.67
CA SER A 191 8.05 4.36 2.96
C SER A 191 9.55 4.63 3.03
N GLU A 192 9.98 5.79 2.56
CA GLU A 192 11.40 6.09 2.30
C GLU A 192 12.15 6.49 3.57
N GLN A 193 11.56 7.40 4.34
CA GLN A 193 12.24 8.06 5.46
C GLN A 193 12.12 7.25 6.76
N LEU A 194 11.01 6.51 6.95
CA LEU A 194 10.64 5.90 8.23
C LEU A 194 10.63 4.35 8.23
N LEU A 195 10.37 3.71 7.09
CA LEU A 195 10.33 2.25 6.96
C LEU A 195 11.46 1.66 6.12
N HIS A 196 12.16 2.51 5.35
CA HIS A 196 13.23 2.11 4.42
C HIS A 196 12.76 1.05 3.44
N THR A 197 11.70 1.40 2.70
CA THR A 197 11.07 0.61 1.63
C THR A 197 10.94 1.45 0.36
N GLU A 198 11.09 0.82 -0.80
CA GLU A 198 10.66 1.42 -2.06
C GLU A 198 9.11 1.51 -2.09
N HIS A 199 8.53 2.23 -3.03
CA HIS A 199 7.07 2.37 -3.07
C HIS A 199 6.50 2.60 -4.46
N THR A 200 5.18 2.42 -4.58
CA THR A 200 4.36 2.93 -5.69
C THR A 200 3.21 3.76 -5.14
N GLN A 201 2.78 4.77 -5.90
CA GLN A 201 1.63 5.61 -5.56
C GLN A 201 0.65 5.61 -6.73
N ILE A 202 -0.50 4.96 -6.52
CA ILE A 202 -1.59 4.83 -7.49
C ILE A 202 -2.75 5.66 -6.98
N ALA A 203 -2.62 6.98 -7.14
CA ALA A 203 -3.57 7.96 -6.63
C ALA A 203 -3.90 9.02 -7.68
N TYR A 204 -5.10 9.61 -7.60
CA TYR A 204 -5.53 10.68 -8.50
C TYR A 204 -6.47 11.69 -7.80
N PRO A 205 -6.30 13.01 -7.99
CA PRO A 205 -7.13 14.02 -7.31
C PRO A 205 -8.62 13.92 -7.67
N GLY A 206 -9.49 14.04 -6.67
CA GLY A 206 -10.93 13.97 -6.86
C GLY A 206 -11.49 12.59 -7.27
N ILE A 207 -10.64 11.56 -7.42
CA ILE A 207 -11.12 10.23 -7.82
C ILE A 207 -11.96 9.60 -6.70
N ARG A 208 -13.01 8.90 -7.12
CA ARG A 208 -13.83 8.05 -6.26
C ARG A 208 -13.25 6.65 -6.20
N LEU A 209 -13.64 5.87 -5.20
CA LEU A 209 -13.56 4.41 -5.33
C LEU A 209 -14.49 3.93 -6.45
N VAL A 210 -15.73 4.41 -6.46
CA VAL A 210 -16.80 3.85 -7.32
C VAL A 210 -16.91 4.58 -8.65
N SER A 211 -16.86 3.83 -9.75
CA SER A 211 -17.12 4.32 -11.11
C SER A 211 -18.57 4.82 -11.26
N GLY A 212 -18.77 5.95 -11.95
CA GLY A 212 -20.08 6.57 -12.08
C GLY A 212 -20.15 7.74 -13.06
N ASP A 213 -20.98 8.73 -12.71
CA ASP A 213 -21.22 9.97 -13.47
C ASP A 213 -19.94 10.79 -13.73
N ASN A 214 -19.03 10.82 -12.75
CA ASN A 214 -17.73 11.48 -12.84
C ASN A 214 -16.63 10.63 -13.51
N GLY A 215 -17.00 9.58 -14.26
CA GLY A 215 -16.06 8.67 -14.94
C GLY A 215 -15.59 7.48 -14.09
N PRO A 216 -14.44 6.86 -14.43
CA PRO A 216 -13.95 5.66 -13.77
C PRO A 216 -13.38 5.97 -12.37
N GLY A 217 -13.83 5.20 -11.38
CA GLY A 217 -13.26 5.18 -10.04
C GLY A 217 -12.06 4.25 -9.94
N MET A 218 -11.46 4.14 -8.75
CA MET A 218 -10.37 3.19 -8.50
C MET A 218 -10.79 1.72 -8.66
N ASP A 219 -12.08 1.40 -8.51
CA ASP A 219 -12.65 0.08 -8.80
C ASP A 219 -12.32 -0.44 -10.23
N VAL A 220 -12.14 0.48 -11.18
CA VAL A 220 -11.68 0.21 -12.55
C VAL A 220 -10.23 0.70 -12.76
N GLN A 221 -9.92 1.95 -12.40
CA GLN A 221 -8.69 2.60 -12.85
C GLN A 221 -7.42 2.08 -12.16
N TYR A 222 -7.51 1.58 -10.93
CA TYR A 222 -6.35 0.93 -10.28
C TYR A 222 -5.84 -0.29 -11.06
N PHE A 223 -6.64 -0.90 -11.94
CA PHE A 223 -6.20 -2.01 -12.80
C PHE A 223 -5.57 -1.55 -14.14
N LYS A 224 -5.27 -0.25 -14.28
CA LYS A 224 -4.77 0.38 -15.50
C LYS A 224 -3.35 0.91 -15.39
N LEU A 225 -2.66 0.95 -16.53
CA LEU A 225 -1.35 1.58 -16.70
C LEU A 225 -1.44 3.11 -16.55
N GLN A 226 -2.55 3.72 -16.96
CA GLN A 226 -2.73 5.17 -17.03
C GLN A 226 -3.83 5.67 -16.07
N ASN A 227 -3.79 6.94 -15.67
CA ASN A 227 -4.80 7.58 -14.81
C ASN A 227 -6.14 7.86 -15.56
N PRO A 228 -7.21 8.35 -14.88
CA PRO A 228 -8.54 8.54 -15.47
C PRO A 228 -8.61 9.44 -16.70
N SER A 229 -7.67 10.36 -16.91
CA SER A 229 -7.64 11.27 -18.07
C SER A 229 -7.39 10.56 -19.40
N PHE A 230 -7.08 9.25 -19.38
CA PHE A 230 -6.81 8.43 -20.55
C PHE A 230 -7.96 7.46 -20.86
N ASN A 231 -8.88 7.91 -21.72
CA ASN A 231 -10.10 7.18 -22.13
C ASN A 231 -9.87 5.72 -22.60
N THR A 232 -8.67 5.39 -23.10
CA THR A 232 -8.31 4.05 -23.61
C THR A 232 -7.14 3.42 -22.84
N ALA A 233 -7.03 3.69 -21.53
CA ALA A 233 -5.96 3.20 -20.68
C ALA A 233 -5.74 1.67 -20.79
N PRO A 234 -4.52 1.20 -21.14
CA PRO A 234 -4.16 -0.22 -21.13
C PRO A 234 -4.28 -0.82 -19.72
N ALA A 235 -4.43 -2.15 -19.63
CA ALA A 235 -4.35 -2.85 -18.34
C ALA A 235 -2.94 -2.73 -17.76
N TRP A 236 -2.81 -2.65 -16.44
CA TRP A 236 -1.50 -2.72 -15.79
C TRP A 236 -0.95 -4.14 -15.81
N ASP A 237 0.36 -4.27 -16.03
CA ASP A 237 1.09 -5.52 -15.93
C ASP A 237 1.47 -5.79 -14.46
N PHE A 238 0.56 -6.49 -13.76
CA PHE A 238 0.74 -6.88 -12.36
C PHE A 238 1.89 -7.86 -12.10
N THR A 239 2.66 -8.27 -13.11
CA THR A 239 3.88 -9.08 -12.92
C THR A 239 5.14 -8.23 -12.68
N ARG A 240 5.08 -6.90 -12.89
CA ARG A 240 6.24 -6.00 -12.82
C ARG A 240 6.82 -5.80 -11.42
N TYR A 241 5.97 -5.84 -10.40
CA TYR A 241 6.35 -5.80 -8.99
C TYR A 241 5.30 -6.53 -8.17
N THR A 242 5.64 -6.91 -6.94
CA THR A 242 4.66 -7.38 -5.94
C THR A 242 4.89 -6.58 -4.66
N PRO A 243 3.93 -5.76 -4.21
CA PRO A 243 4.05 -5.06 -2.94
C PRO A 243 4.02 -6.05 -1.77
N LYS A 244 4.78 -5.73 -0.71
CA LYS A 244 4.70 -6.41 0.60
C LYS A 244 3.44 -5.99 1.36
N VAL A 245 3.10 -4.70 1.22
CA VAL A 245 1.98 -4.03 1.87
C VAL A 245 1.26 -3.16 0.84
N ILE A 246 -0.07 -3.18 0.85
CA ILE A 246 -0.92 -2.17 0.20
C ILE A 246 -1.58 -1.33 1.28
N VAL A 247 -1.63 -0.01 1.10
CA VAL A 247 -2.37 0.91 1.97
C VAL A 247 -3.36 1.71 1.14
N ILE A 248 -4.64 1.69 1.52
CA ILE A 248 -5.75 2.28 0.77
C ILE A 248 -6.40 3.41 1.58
N ASN A 249 -6.47 4.61 1.01
CA ASN A 249 -7.14 5.78 1.58
C ASN A 249 -8.10 6.37 0.53
N LEU A 250 -9.35 5.89 0.57
CA LEU A 250 -10.42 6.18 -0.40
C LEU A 250 -11.77 6.34 0.32
N GLY A 251 -12.69 7.08 -0.32
CA GLY A 251 -14.04 7.37 0.18
C GLY A 251 -14.34 8.87 0.32
N THR A 252 -13.32 9.73 0.26
CA THR A 252 -13.43 11.19 0.39
C THR A 252 -14.37 11.79 -0.66
N ASN A 253 -14.23 11.36 -1.92
CA ASN A 253 -14.98 11.90 -3.06
C ASN A 253 -16.26 11.10 -3.36
N ASP A 254 -16.38 9.89 -2.83
CA ASP A 254 -17.59 9.07 -2.84
C ASP A 254 -18.64 9.62 -1.86
N ASN A 255 -18.18 10.20 -0.74
CA ASN A 255 -19.01 10.80 0.29
C ASN A 255 -19.98 11.85 -0.29
N GLY A 256 -21.26 11.74 0.07
CA GLY A 256 -22.33 12.61 -0.45
C GLY A 256 -22.76 12.35 -1.89
N HIS A 257 -22.08 11.45 -2.62
CA HIS A 257 -22.35 11.17 -4.03
C HIS A 257 -22.73 9.69 -4.30
N VAL A 258 -22.20 8.76 -3.51
CA VAL A 258 -22.40 7.32 -3.67
C VAL A 258 -23.17 6.78 -2.45
N PRO A 259 -24.27 6.02 -2.64
CA PRO A 259 -24.97 5.34 -1.55
C PRO A 259 -24.04 4.39 -0.77
N GLU A 260 -24.12 4.40 0.57
CA GLU A 260 -23.19 3.65 1.43
C GLU A 260 -23.14 2.13 1.13
N ASN A 261 -24.28 1.54 0.74
CA ASN A 261 -24.35 0.14 0.33
C ASN A 261 -23.59 -0.11 -0.99
N GLN A 262 -23.76 0.77 -1.99
CA GLN A 262 -23.02 0.69 -3.25
C GLN A 262 -21.51 0.88 -3.01
N PHE A 263 -21.13 1.86 -2.19
CA PHE A 263 -19.73 2.07 -1.81
C PHE A 263 -19.13 0.83 -1.13
N ARG A 264 -19.81 0.27 -0.11
CA ARG A 264 -19.40 -0.97 0.56
C ARG A 264 -19.21 -2.12 -0.44
N ASP A 265 -20.19 -2.37 -1.30
CA ASP A 265 -20.19 -3.54 -2.19
C ASP A 265 -19.13 -3.42 -3.30
N SER A 266 -18.88 -2.20 -3.79
CA SER A 266 -17.73 -1.89 -4.64
C SER A 266 -16.40 -2.06 -3.89
N TYR A 267 -16.30 -1.67 -2.61
CA TYR A 267 -15.08 -1.85 -1.80
C TYR A 267 -14.76 -3.34 -1.55
N ILE A 268 -15.78 -4.16 -1.26
CA ILE A 268 -15.64 -5.62 -1.17
C ILE A 268 -15.13 -6.20 -2.49
N THR A 269 -15.70 -5.75 -3.61
CA THR A 269 -15.28 -6.17 -4.96
C THR A 269 -13.85 -5.73 -5.27
N PHE A 270 -13.48 -4.49 -4.92
CA PHE A 270 -12.16 -3.93 -5.13
C PHE A 270 -11.07 -4.67 -4.36
N LEU A 271 -11.28 -4.92 -3.06
CA LEU A 271 -10.37 -5.71 -2.21
C LEU A 271 -10.23 -7.15 -2.72
N THR A 272 -11.34 -7.75 -3.18
CA THR A 272 -11.32 -9.09 -3.79
C THR A 272 -10.47 -9.08 -5.07
N ASN A 273 -10.64 -8.08 -5.94
CA ASN A 273 -9.87 -7.95 -7.17
C ASN A 273 -8.36 -7.70 -6.89
N ILE A 274 -8.01 -6.86 -5.92
CA ILE A 274 -6.61 -6.70 -5.45
C ILE A 274 -6.03 -8.05 -5.01
N ARG A 275 -6.76 -8.81 -4.19
CA ARG A 275 -6.34 -10.16 -3.74
C ARG A 275 -6.10 -11.13 -4.90
N THR A 276 -6.83 -11.02 -6.03
CA THR A 276 -6.53 -11.83 -7.23
C THR A 276 -5.23 -11.48 -7.93
N LYS A 277 -4.74 -10.23 -7.78
CA LYS A 277 -3.44 -9.79 -8.35
C LYS A 277 -2.28 -10.09 -7.41
N PHE A 278 -2.51 -9.91 -6.11
CA PHE A 278 -1.50 -10.09 -5.08
C PHE A 278 -2.02 -11.04 -3.97
N PRO A 279 -1.89 -12.37 -4.15
CA PRO A 279 -2.46 -13.36 -3.21
C PRO A 279 -1.94 -13.23 -1.77
N ASN A 280 -0.69 -12.78 -1.59
CA ASN A 280 0.02 -12.81 -0.31
C ASN A 280 0.19 -11.44 0.40
N VAL A 281 -0.18 -10.33 -0.25
CA VAL A 281 0.04 -8.96 0.28
C VAL A 281 -0.81 -8.68 1.52
N GLU A 282 -0.29 -7.88 2.45
CA GLU A 282 -1.07 -7.32 3.56
C GLU A 282 -1.80 -6.06 3.11
N ILE A 283 -3.13 -6.04 3.19
CA ILE A 283 -3.95 -4.91 2.70
C ILE A 283 -4.48 -4.11 3.90
N PHE A 284 -4.04 -2.87 4.04
CA PHE A 284 -4.51 -1.94 5.06
C PHE A 284 -5.50 -0.96 4.46
N VAL A 285 -6.74 -0.99 4.95
CA VAL A 285 -7.77 -0.01 4.61
C VAL A 285 -7.79 1.06 5.69
N MET A 286 -7.46 2.29 5.32
CA MET A 286 -7.53 3.44 6.22
C MET A 286 -8.96 3.95 6.34
N ARG A 287 -9.33 4.32 7.57
CA ARG A 287 -10.33 5.37 7.79
C ARG A 287 -9.82 6.66 7.12
N THR A 288 -10.62 7.28 6.25
CA THR A 288 -10.30 8.62 5.75
C THR A 288 -10.12 9.59 6.92
N PHE A 289 -9.14 10.51 6.87
CA PHE A 289 -8.75 11.29 8.06
C PHE A 289 -9.94 12.08 8.67
N ASN A 290 -10.77 12.70 7.82
CA ASN A 290 -11.98 13.42 8.23
C ASN A 290 -13.19 12.52 8.56
N GLY A 291 -13.07 11.19 8.49
CA GLY A 291 -14.13 10.27 8.91
C GLY A 291 -15.31 10.15 7.96
N TYR A 292 -15.06 10.27 6.65
CA TYR A 292 -16.06 9.98 5.63
C TYR A 292 -16.20 8.47 5.40
N LEU A 293 -17.46 8.01 5.23
CA LEU A 293 -17.82 6.63 4.89
C LEU A 293 -17.22 5.55 5.81
N VAL A 294 -17.04 5.85 7.09
CA VAL A 294 -16.46 4.94 8.12
C VAL A 294 -17.21 3.59 8.16
N THR A 295 -18.53 3.64 8.37
CA THR A 295 -19.39 2.46 8.53
C THR A 295 -19.33 1.50 7.33
N PRO A 296 -19.55 1.92 6.07
CA PRO A 296 -19.43 1.01 4.94
C PRO A 296 -17.99 0.58 4.65
N THR A 297 -16.96 1.38 5.00
CA THR A 297 -15.54 0.97 4.89
C THR A 297 -15.23 -0.19 5.84
N VAL A 298 -15.60 -0.07 7.12
CA VAL A 298 -15.43 -1.15 8.12
C VAL A 298 -16.24 -2.39 7.73
N ALA A 299 -17.48 -2.21 7.27
CA ALA A 299 -18.31 -3.32 6.80
C ALA A 299 -17.66 -4.08 5.62
N ALA A 300 -16.98 -3.39 4.70
CA ALA A 300 -16.28 -4.03 3.58
C ALA A 300 -15.04 -4.82 4.03
N VAL A 301 -14.24 -4.27 4.95
CA VAL A 301 -13.11 -4.99 5.57
C VAL A 301 -13.59 -6.24 6.31
N ASN A 302 -14.62 -6.10 7.14
CA ASN A 302 -15.18 -7.20 7.92
C ASN A 302 -15.80 -8.28 7.02
N ALA A 303 -16.42 -7.91 5.89
CA ALA A 303 -16.92 -8.87 4.91
C ALA A 303 -15.79 -9.65 4.20
N ARG A 304 -14.64 -9.04 3.90
CA ARG A 304 -13.47 -9.75 3.37
C ARG A 304 -12.89 -10.76 4.38
N ILE A 305 -12.79 -10.36 5.64
CA ILE A 305 -12.27 -11.20 6.73
C ILE A 305 -13.23 -12.36 7.04
N ALA A 306 -14.54 -12.11 7.06
CA ALA A 306 -15.56 -13.16 7.17
C ALA A 306 -15.55 -14.13 5.98
N ALA A 307 -15.10 -13.69 4.80
CA ALA A 307 -14.82 -14.54 3.64
C ALA A 307 -13.43 -15.23 3.66
N GLY A 308 -12.73 -15.19 4.80
CA GLY A 308 -11.45 -15.88 5.02
C GLY A 308 -10.18 -15.09 4.69
N ASP A 309 -10.29 -13.80 4.33
CA ASP A 309 -9.13 -12.97 3.96
C ASP A 309 -8.46 -12.36 5.20
N ASN A 310 -7.71 -13.20 5.92
CA ASN A 310 -7.04 -12.84 7.18
C ASN A 310 -5.89 -11.81 7.03
N LYS A 311 -5.59 -11.39 5.80
CA LYS A 311 -4.58 -10.39 5.41
C LYS A 311 -5.20 -9.06 4.95
N VAL A 312 -6.41 -8.75 5.42
CA VAL A 312 -7.02 -7.41 5.33
C VAL A 312 -7.13 -6.83 6.75
N HIS A 313 -6.75 -5.56 6.89
CA HIS A 313 -6.62 -4.86 8.17
C HIS A 313 -7.31 -3.49 8.09
N TYR A 314 -7.71 -2.95 9.25
CA TYR A 314 -8.29 -1.61 9.33
C TYR A 314 -7.36 -0.66 10.11
N ILE A 315 -7.10 0.51 9.55
CA ILE A 315 -6.37 1.60 10.22
C ILE A 315 -7.37 2.67 10.64
N ASP A 316 -7.71 2.69 11.92
CA ASP A 316 -8.53 3.77 12.49
C ASP A 316 -7.67 5.02 12.71
N THR A 317 -7.88 6.03 11.86
CA THR A 317 -7.21 7.33 11.89
C THR A 317 -7.90 8.36 12.79
N ASN A 318 -8.93 7.97 13.56
CA ASN A 318 -9.68 8.90 14.38
C ASN A 318 -8.77 9.60 15.42
N GLY A 319 -8.82 10.93 15.43
CA GLY A 319 -8.00 11.79 16.29
C GLY A 319 -6.54 11.99 15.86
N TRP A 320 -6.10 11.42 14.73
CA TRP A 320 -4.72 11.57 14.26
C TRP A 320 -4.39 13.01 13.81
N LEU A 321 -5.27 13.59 13.00
CA LEU A 321 -5.13 14.94 12.44
C LEU A 321 -6.17 15.89 13.05
N THR A 322 -5.81 17.15 13.08
CA THR A 322 -6.53 18.28 13.68
C THR A 322 -6.60 19.42 12.64
N ASN A 323 -7.41 20.45 12.88
CA ASN A 323 -7.55 21.57 11.96
C ASN A 323 -6.23 22.29 11.62
N ALA A 324 -5.22 22.23 12.50
CA ALA A 324 -3.90 22.82 12.27
C ALA A 324 -2.97 21.97 11.37
N ASP A 325 -3.33 20.70 11.12
CA ASP A 325 -2.54 19.80 10.27
C ASP A 325 -2.90 19.93 8.77
N TYR A 326 -4.04 20.56 8.45
CA TYR A 326 -4.57 20.72 7.08
C TYR A 326 -4.30 22.10 6.48
N THR A 327 -4.26 22.21 5.15
CA THR A 327 -4.14 23.49 4.43
C THR A 327 -5.49 24.17 4.18
N ASP A 328 -6.54 23.38 3.97
CA ASP A 328 -7.88 23.81 3.54
C ASP A 328 -9.02 23.11 4.33
N GLY A 329 -8.66 22.39 5.40
CA GLY A 329 -9.58 21.55 6.18
C GLY A 329 -9.80 20.14 5.64
N LEU A 330 -9.19 19.77 4.50
CA LEU A 330 -9.33 18.44 3.89
C LEU A 330 -7.98 17.79 3.55
N HIS A 331 -7.09 18.54 2.89
CA HIS A 331 -5.79 18.06 2.43
C HIS A 331 -4.70 18.37 3.48
N PRO A 332 -3.94 17.37 3.94
CA PRO A 332 -2.89 17.59 4.92
C PRO A 332 -1.77 18.48 4.37
N SER A 333 -1.27 19.38 5.21
CA SER A 333 -0.03 20.14 4.98
C SER A 333 1.19 19.22 5.00
N VAL A 334 2.38 19.74 4.67
CA VAL A 334 3.67 19.02 4.88
C VAL A 334 3.78 18.46 6.30
N ALA A 335 3.44 19.25 7.32
CA ALA A 335 3.46 18.83 8.71
C ALA A 335 2.41 17.75 9.02
N GLY A 336 1.20 17.88 8.46
CA GLY A 336 0.14 16.88 8.58
C GLY A 336 0.48 15.55 7.91
N ASN A 337 1.13 15.58 6.75
CA ASN A 337 1.64 14.40 6.06
C ASN A 337 2.72 13.69 6.88
N ILE A 338 3.72 14.43 7.38
CA ILE A 338 4.77 13.87 8.25
C ILE A 338 4.16 13.27 9.53
N LYS A 339 3.18 13.94 10.14
CA LYS A 339 2.46 13.44 11.32
C LYS A 339 1.71 12.14 11.03
N ALA A 340 0.96 12.08 9.93
CA ALA A 340 0.28 10.87 9.49
C ALA A 340 1.26 9.72 9.19
N ALA A 341 2.39 10.01 8.55
CA ALA A 341 3.45 9.03 8.27
C ALA A 341 4.06 8.43 9.55
N ASN A 342 4.31 9.26 10.58
CA ASN A 342 4.80 8.80 11.88
C ASN A 342 3.78 7.94 12.65
N LEU A 343 2.47 8.13 12.42
CA LEU A 343 1.40 7.30 12.99
C LEU A 343 1.17 6.00 12.20
N LEU A 344 1.49 5.98 10.90
CA LEU A 344 1.48 4.78 10.06
C LEU A 344 2.69 3.88 10.30
N GLN A 345 3.88 4.46 10.50
CA GLN A 345 5.15 3.76 10.68
C GLN A 345 5.05 2.54 11.62
N PRO A 346 4.58 2.66 12.89
CA PRO A 346 4.58 1.53 13.81
C PRO A 346 3.56 0.46 13.41
N ILE A 347 2.47 0.83 12.74
CA ILE A 347 1.43 -0.09 12.28
C ILE A 347 1.95 -0.96 11.13
N LEU A 348 2.71 -0.38 10.19
CA LEU A 348 3.19 -1.08 9.00
C LEU A 348 4.52 -1.82 9.22
N GLN A 349 5.39 -1.32 10.10
CA GLN A 349 6.74 -1.86 10.33
C GLN A 349 6.79 -3.38 10.58
N PRO A 350 5.90 -4.00 11.39
CA PRO A 350 5.96 -5.45 11.63
C PRO A 350 5.66 -6.29 10.39
N TYR A 351 4.85 -5.77 9.46
CA TYR A 351 4.45 -6.46 8.24
C TYR A 351 5.51 -6.31 7.14
N VAL A 352 6.14 -5.14 7.06
CA VAL A 352 7.35 -4.90 6.23
C VAL A 352 8.48 -5.83 6.68
N THR A 353 8.85 -5.77 7.97
CA THR A 353 9.99 -6.52 8.56
C THR A 353 9.73 -8.02 8.78
N GLY A 354 8.50 -8.51 8.56
CA GLY A 354 8.11 -9.90 8.84
C GLY A 354 7.98 -10.25 10.34
N THR A 355 8.08 -9.26 11.23
CA THR A 355 7.98 -9.43 12.69
C THR A 355 6.53 -9.38 13.23
N ALA A 356 5.52 -9.30 12.36
CA ALA A 356 4.09 -9.27 12.71
C ALA A 356 3.65 -10.41 13.63
N ASN A 357 4.30 -11.58 13.58
CA ASN A 357 4.05 -12.71 14.49
C ASN A 357 4.37 -12.41 15.97
N SER A 358 4.97 -11.25 16.29
CA SER A 358 5.03 -10.70 17.65
C SER A 358 3.80 -9.81 17.90
N GLY A 359 2.97 -10.19 18.86
CA GLY A 359 1.67 -9.58 19.12
C GLY A 359 1.07 -10.02 20.45
N VAL A 360 -0.08 -9.45 20.82
CA VAL A 360 -0.77 -9.80 22.09
C VAL A 360 -1.53 -11.12 21.96
N THR A 361 -1.87 -11.74 23.08
CA THR A 361 -2.72 -12.95 23.10
C THR A 361 -3.69 -12.89 24.26
N PHE A 362 -4.98 -12.95 23.96
CA PHE A 362 -6.07 -12.94 24.92
C PHE A 362 -6.44 -14.35 25.35
N TYR A 363 -6.97 -14.48 26.56
CA TYR A 363 -7.34 -15.74 27.19
C TYR A 363 -8.72 -15.62 27.82
N GLN A 364 -9.51 -16.69 27.70
CA GLN A 364 -10.87 -16.78 28.22
C GLN A 364 -10.88 -16.59 29.75
N ASP A 365 -10.04 -17.34 30.46
CA ASP A 365 -10.01 -17.33 31.91
C ASP A 365 -8.88 -16.44 32.46
N ILE A 366 -8.96 -16.15 33.76
CA ILE A 366 -7.87 -15.52 34.51
C ILE A 366 -6.62 -16.42 34.54
N ASN A 367 -5.46 -15.81 34.79
CA ASN A 367 -4.14 -16.42 34.82
C ASN A 367 -3.74 -17.14 33.52
N TYR A 368 -4.22 -16.63 32.38
CA TYR A 368 -3.98 -17.17 31.03
C TYR A 368 -4.54 -18.59 30.83
N GLY A 369 -5.67 -18.88 31.49
CA GLY A 369 -6.41 -20.13 31.38
C GLY A 369 -7.43 -20.17 30.24
N GLY A 370 -8.09 -21.32 30.09
CA GLY A 370 -9.14 -21.53 29.10
C GLY A 370 -8.63 -21.58 27.66
N ALA A 371 -9.50 -21.22 26.72
CA ALA A 371 -9.11 -21.03 25.33
C ALA A 371 -8.32 -19.71 25.14
N ALA A 372 -7.43 -19.69 24.15
CA ALA A 372 -6.62 -18.53 23.79
C ALA A 372 -6.97 -18.02 22.39
N SER A 373 -6.86 -16.71 22.18
CA SER A 373 -6.94 -16.11 20.84
C SER A 373 -5.74 -16.55 19.98
N GLN A 374 -5.86 -16.37 18.67
CA GLN A 374 -4.67 -16.23 17.82
C GLN A 374 -3.85 -15.01 18.28
N VAL A 375 -2.56 -14.99 17.95
CA VAL A 375 -1.72 -13.81 18.17
C VAL A 375 -2.31 -12.62 17.39
N LEU A 376 -2.41 -11.46 18.05
CA LEU A 376 -2.83 -10.20 17.45
C LEU A 376 -1.59 -9.30 17.24
N PRO A 377 -1.06 -9.19 16.00
CA PRO A 377 0.00 -8.25 15.63
C PRO A 377 -0.32 -6.78 15.99
N VAL A 378 0.57 -5.85 15.63
CA VAL A 378 0.20 -4.41 15.61
C VAL A 378 -0.94 -4.20 14.62
N GLY A 379 -1.93 -3.40 15.01
CA GLY A 379 -3.14 -3.18 14.21
C GLY A 379 -4.35 -2.83 15.07
N ASN A 380 -5.47 -2.51 14.41
CA ASN A 380 -6.75 -2.25 15.06
C ASN A 380 -7.72 -3.40 14.71
N TYR A 381 -8.42 -3.90 15.71
CA TYR A 381 -9.30 -5.06 15.62
C TYR A 381 -10.68 -4.71 16.18
N THR A 382 -11.66 -4.56 15.30
CA THR A 382 -13.09 -4.56 15.64
C THR A 382 -13.53 -5.94 16.13
N LEU A 383 -14.71 -6.03 16.72
CA LEU A 383 -15.32 -7.29 17.19
C LEU A 383 -15.26 -8.39 16.14
N ALA A 384 -15.64 -8.11 14.89
CA ALA A 384 -15.60 -9.10 13.82
C ALA A 384 -14.17 -9.61 13.54
N GLN A 385 -13.16 -8.74 13.70
CA GLN A 385 -11.74 -9.04 13.47
C GLN A 385 -11.08 -9.78 14.65
N LEU A 386 -11.65 -9.65 15.86
CA LEU A 386 -11.32 -10.42 17.05
C LEU A 386 -11.98 -11.80 17.03
N ALA A 387 -13.27 -11.88 16.68
CA ALA A 387 -14.02 -13.13 16.58
C ALA A 387 -13.40 -14.07 15.52
N ALA A 388 -13.01 -13.54 14.36
CA ALA A 388 -12.26 -14.27 13.33
C ALA A 388 -10.87 -14.78 13.80
N ARG A 389 -10.33 -14.20 14.88
CA ARG A 389 -9.08 -14.58 15.54
C ARG A 389 -9.29 -15.34 16.86
N GLY A 390 -10.49 -15.83 17.13
CA GLY A 390 -10.79 -16.67 18.30
C GLY A 390 -11.04 -15.92 19.61
N MET A 391 -11.35 -14.62 19.54
CA MET A 391 -11.79 -13.80 20.67
C MET A 391 -13.22 -13.27 20.41
N PRO A 392 -14.28 -13.94 20.92
CA PRO A 392 -15.65 -13.43 20.91
C PRO A 392 -15.83 -12.10 21.67
N ASN A 393 -17.02 -11.50 21.57
CA ASN A 393 -17.41 -10.40 22.47
C ASN A 393 -17.46 -10.89 23.92
N ASP A 394 -17.21 -9.98 24.88
CA ASP A 394 -17.49 -10.19 26.30
C ASP A 394 -16.93 -11.52 26.85
N TRP A 395 -15.68 -11.84 26.48
CA TRP A 395 -15.11 -13.19 26.65
C TRP A 395 -13.71 -13.25 27.31
N ALA A 396 -12.96 -12.14 27.31
CA ALA A 396 -11.59 -12.15 27.79
C ALA A 396 -11.51 -11.80 29.30
N SER A 397 -10.77 -12.63 30.04
CA SER A 397 -10.45 -12.39 31.47
C SER A 397 -8.95 -12.15 31.73
N SER A 398 -8.06 -12.43 30.77
CA SER A 398 -6.64 -12.07 30.85
C SER A 398 -5.95 -11.90 29.48
N VAL A 399 -4.79 -11.24 29.45
CA VAL A 399 -4.03 -10.99 28.21
C VAL A 399 -2.52 -10.96 28.45
N LYS A 400 -1.75 -11.50 27.51
CA LYS A 400 -0.29 -11.31 27.43
C LYS A 400 0.06 -10.21 26.45
N VAL A 401 0.97 -9.32 26.85
CA VAL A 401 1.40 -8.16 26.06
C VAL A 401 2.93 -8.16 26.01
N PRO A 402 3.55 -8.48 24.85
CA PRO A 402 4.99 -8.48 24.71
C PRO A 402 5.63 -7.14 25.07
N ALA A 403 6.82 -7.18 25.65
CA ALA A 403 7.57 -5.98 26.00
C ALA A 403 7.78 -5.06 24.79
N GLY A 404 7.53 -3.77 24.98
CA GLY A 404 7.59 -2.76 23.92
C GLY A 404 6.28 -2.56 23.14
N ARG A 405 5.17 -3.22 23.51
CA ARG A 405 3.84 -2.98 22.94
C ARG A 405 2.90 -2.27 23.90
N THR A 406 1.98 -1.50 23.33
CA THR A 406 0.86 -0.86 24.02
C THR A 406 -0.46 -1.40 23.47
N LEU A 407 -1.22 -2.05 24.32
CA LEU A 407 -2.56 -2.54 24.04
C LEU A 407 -3.59 -1.56 24.61
N ILE A 408 -4.49 -1.04 23.78
CA ILE A 408 -5.67 -0.29 24.22
C ILE A 408 -6.90 -1.16 23.96
N MET A 409 -7.56 -1.58 25.03
CA MET A 409 -8.79 -2.37 24.99
C MET A 409 -10.01 -1.45 25.13
N TYR A 410 -11.12 -1.78 24.49
CA TYR A 410 -12.34 -0.98 24.45
C TYR A 410 -13.57 -1.82 24.80
N ALA A 411 -14.49 -1.22 25.53
CA ALA A 411 -15.71 -1.87 26.01
C ALA A 411 -16.72 -2.14 24.88
N ASP A 412 -16.81 -1.21 23.94
CA ASP A 412 -17.71 -1.28 22.79
C ASP A 412 -16.91 -1.55 21.50
N ASP A 413 -17.60 -1.99 20.45
CA ASP A 413 -16.99 -2.19 19.13
C ASP A 413 -16.54 -0.84 18.51
N ASN A 414 -15.68 -0.89 17.48
CA ASN A 414 -15.18 0.26 16.74
C ASN A 414 -14.48 1.30 17.62
N PHE A 415 -13.71 0.83 18.61
CA PHE A 415 -12.81 1.61 19.45
C PHE A 415 -13.52 2.69 20.29
N SER A 416 -14.69 2.31 20.83
CA SER A 416 -15.58 3.19 21.58
C SER A 416 -15.87 2.68 23.01
N GLY A 417 -16.61 3.46 23.80
CA GLY A 417 -16.93 3.11 25.19
C GLY A 417 -15.79 3.36 26.19
N THR A 418 -15.84 2.63 27.30
CA THR A 418 -14.76 2.60 28.32
C THR A 418 -13.51 1.98 27.71
N SER A 419 -12.31 2.45 28.08
CA SER A 419 -11.05 1.91 27.55
C SER A 419 -9.97 1.68 28.61
N TRP A 420 -9.05 0.76 28.29
CA TRP A 420 -8.01 0.27 29.19
C TRP A 420 -6.67 0.09 28.49
N THR A 421 -5.64 0.85 28.89
CA THR A 421 -4.30 0.75 28.31
C THR A 421 -3.39 -0.19 29.11
N ARG A 422 -2.75 -1.16 28.45
CA ARG A 422 -1.84 -2.16 29.05
C ARG A 422 -0.52 -2.20 28.28
N THR A 423 0.59 -2.17 29.00
CA THR A 423 1.98 -2.19 28.45
C THR A 423 2.76 -3.43 28.89
N GLY A 424 2.05 -4.45 29.37
CA GLY A 424 2.59 -5.71 29.87
C GLY A 424 1.49 -6.71 30.25
N ASP A 425 1.90 -7.95 30.44
CA ASP A 425 1.08 -9.08 30.87
C ASP A 425 0.12 -8.74 32.02
N THR A 426 -1.18 -9.01 31.81
CA THR A 426 -2.26 -8.72 32.75
C THR A 426 -3.03 -10.01 33.05
N PRO A 427 -2.76 -10.67 34.20
CA PRO A 427 -3.30 -12.01 34.50
C PRO A 427 -4.77 -12.02 34.94
N ASN A 428 -5.38 -10.89 35.27
CA ASN A 428 -6.76 -10.84 35.74
C ASN A 428 -7.40 -9.49 35.40
N PHE A 429 -8.54 -9.51 34.72
CA PHE A 429 -9.28 -8.30 34.37
C PHE A 429 -10.22 -7.81 35.48
N THR A 430 -10.62 -8.68 36.43
CA THR A 430 -11.43 -8.28 37.60
C THR A 430 -10.67 -7.36 38.58
N THR A 431 -9.34 -7.33 38.51
CA THR A 431 -8.48 -6.40 39.28
C THR A 431 -8.25 -5.05 38.61
N LEU A 432 -8.84 -4.80 37.44
CA LEU A 432 -8.75 -3.52 36.75
C LEU A 432 -9.81 -2.55 37.27
N SER A 433 -9.53 -1.25 37.21
CA SER A 433 -10.49 -0.19 37.55
C SER A 433 -10.64 0.79 36.37
N PRO A 434 -11.84 0.94 35.78
CA PRO A 434 -13.00 0.06 35.95
C PRO A 434 -12.70 -1.40 35.56
N ASN A 435 -13.53 -2.35 36.01
CA ASN A 435 -13.41 -3.77 35.66
C ASN A 435 -13.51 -3.97 34.14
N ALA A 436 -12.67 -4.82 33.56
CA ALA A 436 -12.67 -5.14 32.12
C ALA A 436 -12.99 -6.62 31.80
N ASN A 437 -13.28 -7.43 32.82
CA ASN A 437 -13.52 -8.86 32.68
C ASN A 437 -14.81 -9.09 31.90
N ASP A 438 -14.74 -9.89 30.83
CA ASP A 438 -15.90 -10.19 29.97
C ASP A 438 -16.57 -8.92 29.41
N LEU A 439 -15.74 -7.92 29.02
CA LEU A 439 -16.21 -6.63 28.49
C LEU A 439 -15.41 -6.12 27.28
N VAL A 440 -14.40 -6.83 26.78
CA VAL A 440 -13.55 -6.30 25.67
C VAL A 440 -14.15 -6.65 24.31
N SER A 441 -14.68 -5.64 23.62
CA SER A 441 -15.34 -5.77 22.31
C SER A 441 -14.47 -5.32 21.13
N SER A 442 -13.51 -4.41 21.33
CA SER A 442 -12.53 -4.03 20.30
C SER A 442 -11.18 -3.64 20.90
N VAL A 443 -10.08 -3.72 20.13
CA VAL A 443 -8.73 -3.40 20.62
C VAL A 443 -7.84 -2.72 19.57
N ARG A 444 -6.93 -1.86 20.03
CA ARG A 444 -5.79 -1.35 19.25
C ARG A 444 -4.50 -1.91 19.86
N VAL A 445 -3.67 -2.55 19.03
CA VAL A 445 -2.31 -2.99 19.38
C VAL A 445 -1.33 -2.07 18.70
N GLN A 446 -0.40 -1.51 19.48
CA GLN A 446 0.65 -0.56 19.07
C GLN A 446 2.02 -1.13 19.43
#